data_AF-A0A938JW60-F1
#
_entry.id   AF-A0A938JW60-F1
#
_cell.length_a   1.000
_cell.length_b   1.000
_cell.length_c   1.000
_cell.angle_alpha   90.00
_cell.angle_beta   90.00
_cell.angle_gamma   90.00
#
_symmetry.space_group_name_H-M   'P 1'
#
loop_
_entity.id
_entity.type
_entity.pdbx_description
1 polymer ?
#
loop_
_entity_poly.entity_id
_entity_poly.type
_entity_poly.pdbx_seq_one_letter_code
_entity_poly.pdbx_strand_id
1 'polypeptide(L)'
;MSVLVAATSEDGQYKPPTIGEFFPGELFFANTPFAVTRINLIMMLMTGLLCLFFVIAFRKPQIVPRGIQNLGEMLVDFVRVQIAEEILGHHAKRFLSYLTSLFFMLLFFNIAAILPLIHLSATSVIGVPLLMSLITWVIYNYVGFKKHGIGGYFKMNLFPPGVPKPIYVIVAPIEFATVAILRPVTLTIRLMANMM
;
A
#
# COMPACT_ATOMS: atom_id res chain seq x y z
N MET A 1 -54.94 -5.42 3.78
CA MET A 1 -54.21 -5.42 2.49
C MET A 1 -54.36 -4.04 1.86
N SER A 2 -53.58 -3.04 2.30
CA SER A 2 -53.71 -1.63 1.83
C SER A 2 -52.53 -0.73 2.23
N VAL A 3 -51.29 -1.24 2.27
CA VAL A 3 -50.10 -0.42 2.59
C VAL A 3 -49.15 -0.27 1.38
N LEU A 4 -49.54 -0.77 0.20
CA LEU A 4 -48.67 -0.79 -1.00
C LEU A 4 -48.94 0.33 -2.03
N VAL A 5 -49.73 1.36 -1.70
CA VAL A 5 -50.19 2.36 -2.71
C VAL A 5 -49.70 3.80 -2.44
N ALA A 6 -48.86 4.06 -1.43
CA ALA A 6 -48.48 5.43 -1.05
C ALA A 6 -47.08 5.91 -1.49
N ALA A 7 -46.34 5.18 -2.33
CA ALA A 7 -44.98 5.56 -2.74
C ALA A 7 -44.75 5.59 -4.26
N THR A 8 -45.83 5.68 -5.04
CA THR A 8 -45.76 5.94 -6.49
C THR A 8 -46.29 7.34 -6.77
N SER A 9 -45.44 8.35 -6.64
CA SER A 9 -45.58 9.65 -7.32
C SER A 9 -44.18 10.22 -7.54
N GLU A 10 -43.71 10.03 -8.77
CA GLU A 10 -42.99 11.01 -9.59
C GLU A 10 -41.91 11.86 -8.89
N ASP A 11 -40.69 11.31 -8.80
CA ASP A 11 -39.40 12.01 -9.00
C ASP A 11 -38.21 11.01 -8.98
N GLY A 12 -38.46 9.78 -9.45
CA GLY A 12 -37.54 8.63 -9.33
C GLY A 12 -36.74 8.33 -10.59
N GLN A 13 -36.28 9.34 -11.34
CA GLN A 13 -35.32 9.09 -12.41
C GLN A 13 -33.99 8.66 -11.79
N TYR A 14 -33.66 7.37 -11.95
CA TYR A 14 -32.31 6.86 -11.75
C TYR A 14 -31.35 7.67 -12.62
N LYS A 15 -30.66 8.63 -12.01
CA LYS A 15 -29.55 9.32 -12.64
C LYS A 15 -28.36 8.34 -12.60
N PRO A 16 -27.86 7.85 -13.74
CA PRO A 16 -26.61 7.11 -13.71
C PRO A 16 -25.54 8.04 -13.11
N PRO A 17 -24.69 7.56 -12.20
CA PRO A 17 -23.66 8.39 -11.59
C PRO A 17 -22.81 9.02 -12.70
N THR A 18 -22.89 10.34 -12.81
CA THR A 18 -22.12 11.08 -13.82
C THR A 18 -20.69 11.23 -13.31
N ILE A 19 -19.70 11.25 -14.21
CA ILE A 19 -18.26 11.32 -13.87
C ILE A 19 -17.94 12.47 -12.87
N GLY A 20 -18.74 13.54 -12.85
CA GLY A 20 -18.63 14.65 -11.88
C GLY A 20 -19.01 14.34 -10.43
N GLU A 21 -19.72 13.24 -10.13
CA GLU A 21 -19.94 12.77 -8.75
C GLU A 21 -18.76 11.91 -8.25
N PHE A 22 -18.08 11.22 -9.16
CA PHE A 22 -16.89 10.42 -8.87
C PHE A 22 -15.65 11.28 -8.62
N PHE A 23 -15.60 12.45 -9.24
CA PHE A 23 -14.60 13.50 -9.00
C PHE A 23 -15.28 14.71 -8.36
N PRO A 24 -15.55 14.70 -7.03
CA PRO A 24 -16.07 15.88 -6.36
C PRO A 24 -15.10 17.04 -6.62
N GLY A 25 -15.62 18.11 -7.21
CA GLY A 25 -14.85 19.23 -7.77
C GLY A 25 -13.71 19.73 -6.89
N GLU A 26 -12.68 20.22 -7.56
CA GLU A 26 -11.47 20.80 -6.98
C GLU A 26 -11.85 21.86 -5.92
N LEU A 27 -11.47 21.62 -4.65
CA LEU A 27 -11.81 22.52 -3.53
C LEU A 27 -10.86 23.71 -3.48
N PHE A 28 -9.59 23.50 -3.82
CA PHE A 28 -8.55 24.52 -3.87
C PHE A 28 -7.67 24.34 -5.12
N PHE A 29 -7.29 25.47 -5.74
CA PHE A 29 -6.43 25.55 -6.93
C PHE A 29 -6.97 24.86 -8.19
N ALA A 30 -8.21 25.20 -8.55
CA ALA A 30 -8.84 24.63 -9.73
C ALA A 30 -8.05 24.94 -11.02
N ASN A 31 -7.90 23.96 -11.92
CA ASN A 31 -7.12 24.02 -13.17
C ASN A 31 -5.59 24.23 -13.02
N THR A 32 -4.98 23.80 -11.92
CA THR A 32 -3.52 23.75 -11.79
C THR A 32 -3.03 22.33 -11.48
N PRO A 33 -1.75 21.99 -11.71
CA PRO A 33 -1.18 20.68 -11.36
C PRO A 33 -1.29 20.34 -9.86
N PHE A 34 -1.62 21.32 -9.02
CA PHE A 34 -1.75 21.19 -7.56
C PHE A 34 -3.21 21.23 -7.08
N ALA A 35 -4.18 20.98 -7.97
CA ALA A 35 -5.59 20.93 -7.61
C ALA A 35 -5.82 19.96 -6.44
N VAL A 36 -6.35 20.48 -5.34
CA VAL A 36 -6.62 19.70 -4.13
C VAL A 36 -8.03 19.13 -4.26
N THR A 37 -8.08 17.86 -4.63
CA THR A 37 -9.29 17.04 -4.57
C THR A 37 -9.55 16.58 -3.13
N ARG A 38 -10.78 16.14 -2.84
CA ARG A 38 -11.12 15.56 -1.53
C ARG A 38 -10.21 14.38 -1.16
N ILE A 39 -9.81 13.58 -2.15
CA ILE A 39 -8.89 12.46 -1.97
C ILE A 39 -7.50 12.95 -1.53
N ASN A 40 -6.94 13.97 -2.20
CA ASN A 40 -5.65 14.55 -1.84
C ASN A 40 -5.67 15.17 -0.43
N LEU A 41 -6.78 15.79 -0.03
CA LEU A 41 -6.96 16.35 1.32
C LEU A 41 -6.96 15.24 2.39
N ILE A 42 -7.70 14.15 2.15
CA ILE A 42 -7.75 13.00 3.05
C ILE A 42 -6.38 12.33 3.16
N MET A 43 -5.68 12.17 2.05
CA MET A 43 -4.30 11.66 2.02
C MET A 43 -3.38 12.50 2.92
N MET A 44 -3.40 13.82 2.74
CA MET A 44 -2.59 14.73 3.54
C MET A 44 -2.96 14.68 5.03
N LEU A 45 -4.25 14.60 5.36
CA LEU A 45 -4.72 14.46 6.73
C LEU A 45 -4.24 13.14 7.37
N MET A 46 -4.32 12.02 6.65
CA MET A 46 -3.92 10.72 7.16
C MET A 46 -2.40 10.60 7.31
N THR A 47 -1.63 11.13 6.36
CA THR A 47 -0.17 11.26 6.52
C THR A 47 0.17 12.15 7.72
N GLY A 48 -0.54 13.26 7.90
CA GLY A 48 -0.38 14.14 9.06
C GLY A 48 -0.69 13.43 10.39
N LEU A 49 -1.77 12.64 10.44
CA LEU A 49 -2.15 11.85 11.61
C LEU A 49 -1.11 10.78 11.94
N LEU A 50 -0.57 10.11 10.92
CA LEU A 50 0.52 9.15 11.06
C LEU A 50 1.78 9.83 11.65
N CYS A 51 2.20 10.96 11.08
CA CYS A 51 3.33 11.72 11.60
C CYS A 51 3.08 12.16 13.05
N LEU A 52 1.87 12.64 13.36
CA LEU A 52 1.48 13.03 14.70
C LEU A 52 1.52 11.85 15.67
N PHE A 53 1.03 10.67 15.27
CA PHE A 53 1.08 9.45 16.06
C PHE A 53 2.52 9.10 16.42
N PHE A 54 3.44 9.07 15.46
CA PHE A 54 4.85 8.80 15.73
C PHE A 54 5.52 9.88 16.58
N VAL A 55 5.24 11.16 16.32
CA VAL A 55 5.76 12.27 17.13
C VAL A 55 5.27 12.16 18.56
N ILE A 56 4.00 11.84 18.81
CA ILE A 56 3.45 11.68 20.17
C ILE A 56 3.99 10.41 20.83
N ALA A 57 3.99 9.28 20.12
CA ALA A 57 4.42 7.99 20.65
C ALA A 57 5.89 7.99 21.07
N PHE A 58 6.75 8.70 20.32
CA PHE A 58 8.19 8.74 20.58
C PHE A 58 8.70 10.10 21.10
N ARG A 59 7.80 11.01 21.51
CA ARG A 59 8.20 12.37 21.97
C ARG A 59 9.09 12.37 23.21
N LYS A 60 8.84 11.44 24.13
CA LYS A 60 9.52 11.33 25.41
C LYS A 60 9.83 9.85 25.66
N PRO A 61 10.89 9.30 25.06
CA PRO A 61 11.23 7.89 25.25
C PRO A 61 11.56 7.65 26.73
N GLN A 62 10.66 6.95 27.42
CA GLN A 62 10.85 6.48 28.79
C GLN A 62 11.36 5.03 28.76
N ILE A 63 12.25 4.67 29.70
CA ILE A 63 12.83 3.31 29.79
C ILE A 63 11.76 2.26 30.14
N VAL A 64 10.70 2.67 30.84
CA VAL A 64 9.49 1.85 31.05
C VAL A 64 8.35 2.51 30.26
N PRO A 65 7.91 1.92 29.14
CA PRO A 65 6.89 2.52 28.28
C PRO A 65 5.54 2.55 29.01
N ARG A 66 4.82 3.67 28.90
CA ARG A 66 3.47 3.85 29.46
C ARG A 66 2.52 4.43 28.41
N GLY A 67 1.29 3.91 28.35
CA GLY A 67 0.23 4.43 27.48
C GLY A 67 0.53 4.31 25.99
N ILE A 68 0.53 5.45 25.27
CA ILE A 68 0.69 5.51 23.80
C ILE A 68 2.09 5.03 23.36
N GLN A 69 3.12 5.25 24.17
CA GLN A 69 4.47 4.73 23.88
C GLN A 69 4.48 3.19 23.86
N ASN A 70 3.78 2.54 24.78
CA ASN A 70 3.69 1.06 24.82
C ASN A 70 2.99 0.50 23.58
N LEU A 71 1.92 1.15 23.12
CA LEU A 71 1.26 0.77 21.88
C LEU A 71 2.20 0.96 20.67
N GLY A 72 2.92 2.07 20.61
CA GLY A 72 3.90 2.35 19.55
C GLY A 72 5.03 1.32 19.52
N GLU A 73 5.63 1.00 20.67
CA GLU A 73 6.68 -0.01 20.79
C GLU A 73 6.16 -1.40 20.42
N MET A 74 4.99 -1.80 20.93
CA MET A 74 4.37 -3.09 20.59
C MET A 74 4.13 -3.24 19.09
N LEU A 75 3.66 -2.19 18.41
CA LEU A 75 3.42 -2.24 16.97
C LEU A 75 4.73 -2.26 16.16
N VAL A 76 5.76 -1.53 16.60
CA VAL A 76 7.09 -1.57 15.97
C VAL A 76 7.77 -2.93 16.18
N ASP A 77 7.65 -3.50 17.38
CA ASP A 77 8.17 -4.85 17.69
C ASP A 77 7.40 -5.93 16.94
N PHE A 78 6.09 -5.77 16.75
CA PHE A 78 5.30 -6.63 15.87
C PHE A 78 5.88 -6.64 14.46
N VAL A 79 6.16 -5.48 13.86
CA VAL A 79 6.79 -5.43 12.53
C VAL A 79 8.19 -6.02 12.54
N ARG A 80 8.96 -5.82 13.60
CA ARG A 80 10.31 -6.37 13.71
C ARG A 80 10.31 -7.89 13.73
N VAL A 81 9.58 -8.47 14.66
CA VAL A 81 9.65 -9.91 14.94
C VAL A 81 8.78 -10.68 13.95
N GLN A 82 7.51 -10.30 13.80
CA GLN A 82 6.53 -11.06 13.02
C GLN A 82 6.60 -10.81 11.51
N ILE A 83 7.31 -9.77 11.07
CA ILE A 83 7.40 -9.45 9.63
C ILE A 83 8.85 -9.47 9.18
N ALA A 84 9.70 -8.63 9.77
CA ALA A 84 11.06 -8.47 9.27
C ALA A 84 11.92 -9.71 9.56
N GLU A 85 11.95 -10.19 10.80
CA GLU A 85 12.77 -11.34 11.20
C GLU A 85 12.21 -12.65 10.64
N GLU A 86 10.89 -12.84 10.60
CA GLU A 86 10.28 -14.04 10.02
C GLU A 86 10.52 -14.15 8.50
N ILE A 87 10.43 -13.04 7.75
CA ILE A 87 10.54 -13.07 6.27
C ILE A 87 11.99 -12.93 5.80
N LEU A 88 12.79 -12.03 6.41
CA LEU A 88 14.16 -11.72 5.97
C LEU A 88 15.26 -12.36 6.83
N GLY A 89 14.91 -12.94 7.98
CA GLY A 89 15.87 -13.58 8.89
C GLY A 89 16.99 -12.62 9.30
N HIS A 90 18.23 -13.06 9.11
CA HIS A 90 19.43 -12.30 9.50
C HIS A 90 19.57 -10.92 8.82
N HIS A 91 18.89 -10.69 7.69
CA HIS A 91 18.93 -9.41 6.98
C HIS A 91 17.85 -8.42 7.42
N ALA A 92 16.96 -8.81 8.33
CA ALA A 92 15.84 -8.00 8.81
C ALA A 92 16.28 -6.61 9.29
N LYS A 93 17.37 -6.53 10.06
CA LYS A 93 17.85 -5.27 10.66
C LYS A 93 18.12 -4.15 9.66
N ARG A 94 18.56 -4.49 8.43
CA ARG A 94 18.85 -3.48 7.39
C ARG A 94 17.57 -2.91 6.77
N PHE A 95 16.51 -3.70 6.68
CA PHE A 95 15.25 -3.31 6.04
C PHE A 95 14.15 -2.96 7.03
N LEU A 96 14.42 -3.10 8.33
CA LEU A 96 13.45 -2.86 9.38
C LEU A 96 12.80 -1.48 9.27
N SER A 97 13.60 -0.42 9.12
CA SER A 97 13.07 0.95 9.02
C SER A 97 12.17 1.14 7.80
N TYR A 98 12.52 0.52 6.67
CA TYR A 98 11.72 0.57 5.45
C TYR A 98 10.40 -0.19 5.62
N LEU A 99 10.46 -1.43 6.11
CA LEU A 99 9.29 -2.28 6.34
C LEU A 99 8.33 -1.67 7.36
N THR A 100 8.88 -1.08 8.43
CA THR A 100 8.10 -0.39 9.46
C THR A 100 7.37 0.82 8.86
N SER A 101 8.08 1.68 8.13
CA SER A 101 7.45 2.84 7.47
C SER A 101 6.35 2.43 6.49
N LEU A 102 6.64 1.45 5.62
CA LEU A 102 5.68 0.94 4.63
C LEU A 102 4.45 0.33 5.31
N PHE A 103 4.65 -0.47 6.36
CA PHE A 103 3.57 -1.09 7.11
C PHE A 103 2.65 -0.06 7.74
N PHE A 104 3.18 0.90 8.52
CA PHE A 104 2.35 1.90 9.18
C PHE A 104 1.68 2.85 8.21
N MET A 105 2.34 3.20 7.11
CA MET A 105 1.75 4.02 6.06
C MET A 105 0.56 3.32 5.40
N LEU A 106 0.72 2.04 5.02
CA LEU A 106 -0.41 1.25 4.51
C LEU A 106 -1.49 1.06 5.56
N LEU A 107 -1.13 0.78 6.81
CA LEU A 107 -2.09 0.60 7.90
C LEU A 107 -2.97 1.83 8.09
N PHE A 108 -2.37 3.02 8.18
CA PHE A 108 -3.12 4.27 8.36
C PHE A 108 -3.99 4.60 7.16
N PHE A 109 -3.48 4.41 5.94
CA PHE A 109 -4.27 4.63 4.73
C PHE A 109 -5.45 3.66 4.62
N ASN A 110 -5.28 2.40 5.02
CA ASN A 110 -6.38 1.42 5.00
C ASN A 110 -7.35 1.60 6.19
N ILE A 111 -6.91 2.06 7.36
CA ILE A 111 -7.81 2.40 8.49
C ILE A 111 -8.72 3.57 8.12
N ALA A 112 -8.19 4.55 7.36
CA ALA A 112 -8.99 5.67 6.88
C ALA A 112 -10.21 5.22 6.07
N ALA A 113 -10.09 4.13 5.30
CA ALA A 113 -11.18 3.53 4.51
C ALA A 113 -12.37 3.06 5.37
N ILE A 114 -12.09 2.59 6.59
CA ILE A 114 -13.07 1.99 7.49
C ILE A 114 -13.81 3.07 8.29
N LEU A 115 -13.24 4.28 8.41
CA LEU A 115 -13.82 5.34 9.22
C LEU A 115 -15.11 5.90 8.57
N PRO A 116 -16.25 5.90 9.30
CA PRO A 116 -17.56 6.26 8.75
C PRO A 116 -17.72 7.74 8.37
N LEU A 117 -16.73 8.59 8.67
CA LEU A 117 -16.72 10.01 8.28
C LEU A 117 -15.89 10.24 7.00
N ILE A 118 -15.04 9.28 6.61
CA ILE A 118 -14.00 9.43 5.59
C ILE A 118 -13.99 8.19 4.68
N HIS A 119 -15.16 7.76 4.21
CA HIS A 119 -15.38 6.57 3.34
C HIS A 119 -14.62 6.57 1.98
N LEU A 120 -13.56 7.37 1.84
CA LEU A 120 -12.64 7.40 0.71
C LEU A 120 -11.24 7.08 1.22
N SER A 121 -10.77 5.89 0.89
CA SER A 121 -9.39 5.47 1.17
C SER A 121 -8.39 6.11 0.20
N ALA A 122 -7.20 6.46 0.70
CA ALA A 122 -6.07 6.82 -0.17
C ALA A 122 -5.60 5.66 -1.07
N THR A 123 -5.83 4.40 -0.64
CA THR A 123 -5.44 3.19 -1.37
C THR A 123 -6.45 2.75 -2.43
N SER A 124 -7.66 3.34 -2.47
CA SER A 124 -8.63 3.06 -3.54
C SER A 124 -8.26 3.75 -4.86
N VAL A 125 -7.38 4.77 -4.81
CA VAL A 125 -6.75 5.36 -6.00
C VAL A 125 -5.46 4.61 -6.31
N ILE A 126 -5.36 4.08 -7.53
CA ILE A 126 -4.24 3.25 -7.97
C ILE A 126 -2.87 3.90 -7.77
N GLY A 127 -2.79 5.24 -7.77
CA GLY A 127 -1.56 6.00 -7.63
C GLY A 127 -0.76 5.66 -6.37
N VAL A 128 -1.41 5.54 -5.20
CA VAL A 128 -0.69 5.33 -3.93
C VAL A 128 -0.12 3.91 -3.81
N PRO A 129 -0.90 2.84 -3.99
CA PRO A 129 -0.36 1.48 -3.92
C PRO A 129 0.66 1.21 -5.03
N LEU A 130 0.49 1.82 -6.22
CA LEU A 130 1.42 1.68 -7.34
C LEU A 130 2.78 2.28 -6.99
N LEU A 131 2.83 3.49 -6.43
CA LEU A 131 4.08 4.11 -6.01
C LEU A 131 4.80 3.28 -4.94
N MET A 132 4.08 2.80 -3.92
CA MET A 132 4.66 1.97 -2.87
C MET A 132 5.17 0.63 -3.40
N SER A 133 4.42 0.00 -4.29
CA SER A 133 4.82 -1.23 -4.94
C SER A 133 6.04 -1.03 -5.85
N LEU A 134 6.09 0.09 -6.59
CA LEU A 134 7.21 0.41 -7.46
C LEU A 134 8.50 0.65 -6.66
N ILE A 135 8.44 1.41 -5.57
CA ILE A 135 9.60 1.62 -4.69
C ILE A 135 10.09 0.28 -4.13
N THR A 136 9.17 -0.56 -3.64
CA THR A 136 9.49 -1.91 -3.15
C THR A 136 10.14 -2.76 -4.23
N TRP A 137 9.64 -2.69 -5.46
CA TRP A 137 10.17 -3.42 -6.61
C TRP A 137 11.58 -2.93 -7.00
N VAL A 138 11.83 -1.62 -6.99
CA VAL A 138 13.16 -1.06 -7.24
C VAL A 138 14.15 -1.53 -6.17
N ILE A 139 13.77 -1.46 -4.89
CA ILE A 139 14.62 -1.94 -3.79
C ILE A 139 14.89 -3.44 -3.92
N TYR A 140 13.87 -4.24 -4.26
CA TYR A 140 14.02 -5.67 -4.48
C TYR A 140 15.03 -5.98 -5.59
N ASN A 141 14.90 -5.32 -6.75
CA ASN A 141 15.84 -5.51 -7.87
C ASN A 141 17.25 -5.04 -7.50
N TYR A 142 17.39 -3.87 -6.87
CA TYR A 142 18.69 -3.34 -6.44
C TYR A 142 19.41 -4.29 -5.46
N VAL A 143 18.69 -4.79 -4.45
CA VAL A 143 19.24 -5.74 -3.47
C VAL A 143 19.56 -7.08 -4.13
N GLY A 144 18.70 -7.51 -5.06
CA GLY A 144 18.91 -8.68 -5.89
C GLY A 144 20.22 -8.65 -6.68
N PHE A 145 20.45 -7.56 -7.42
CA PHE A 145 21.68 -7.32 -8.17
C PHE A 145 22.91 -7.22 -7.25
N LYS A 146 22.78 -6.56 -6.09
CA LYS A 146 23.88 -6.38 -5.14
C LYS A 146 24.32 -7.68 -4.46
N LYS A 147 23.39 -8.58 -4.14
CA LYS A 147 23.71 -9.83 -3.43
C LYS A 147 24.21 -10.96 -4.34
N HIS A 148 23.72 -11.03 -5.58
CA HIS A 148 24.01 -12.16 -6.47
C HIS A 148 24.86 -11.75 -7.69
N GLY A 149 25.15 -10.46 -7.87
CA GLY A 149 25.78 -9.93 -9.08
C GLY A 149 24.86 -10.00 -10.28
N ILE A 150 25.15 -9.25 -11.35
CA ILE A 150 24.32 -9.26 -12.57
C ILE A 150 24.24 -10.70 -13.14
N GLY A 151 25.36 -11.42 -13.17
CA GLY A 151 25.40 -12.81 -13.64
C GLY A 151 24.70 -13.83 -12.74
N GLY A 152 24.79 -13.70 -11.41
CA GLY A 152 24.14 -14.64 -10.47
C GLY A 152 22.68 -14.30 -10.18
N TYR A 153 22.26 -13.04 -10.33
CA TYR A 153 20.85 -12.64 -10.28
C TYR A 153 20.09 -13.19 -11.48
N PHE A 154 20.66 -13.07 -12.69
CA PHE A 154 20.15 -13.80 -13.85
C PHE A 154 20.29 -15.31 -13.62
N LYS A 155 21.39 -15.84 -13.07
CA LYS A 155 21.50 -17.29 -12.85
C LYS A 155 20.47 -17.85 -11.83
N MET A 156 20.03 -17.07 -10.84
CA MET A 156 19.19 -17.57 -9.74
C MET A 156 17.71 -17.20 -9.86
N ASN A 157 17.39 -16.03 -10.43
CA ASN A 157 16.01 -15.70 -10.81
C ASN A 157 15.62 -16.32 -12.15
N LEU A 158 16.56 -16.68 -13.02
CA LEU A 158 16.25 -17.22 -14.35
C LEU A 158 16.46 -18.75 -14.42
N PHE A 159 17.23 -19.35 -13.50
CA PHE A 159 17.53 -20.79 -13.48
C PHE A 159 17.30 -21.37 -12.07
N PRO A 160 16.08 -21.80 -11.73
CA PRO A 160 15.83 -22.53 -10.49
C PRO A 160 16.66 -23.83 -10.44
N PRO A 161 17.28 -24.17 -9.29
CA PRO A 161 18.12 -25.36 -9.17
C PRO A 161 17.27 -26.62 -9.28
N GLY A 162 17.49 -27.43 -10.32
CA GLY A 162 16.85 -28.74 -10.50
C GLY A 162 16.22 -29.00 -11.86
N VAL A 163 16.22 -28.03 -12.77
CA VAL A 163 15.59 -28.17 -14.09
C VAL A 163 16.61 -28.64 -15.15
N PRO A 164 16.26 -29.58 -16.05
CA PRO A 164 17.11 -29.96 -17.17
C PRO A 164 17.43 -28.78 -18.10
N LYS A 165 18.67 -28.72 -18.61
CA LYS A 165 19.21 -27.61 -19.42
C LYS A 165 18.31 -27.06 -20.55
N PRO A 166 17.50 -27.88 -21.26
CA PRO A 166 16.61 -27.39 -22.33
C PRO A 166 15.41 -26.58 -21.83
N ILE A 167 14.86 -26.92 -20.67
CA ILE A 167 13.62 -26.30 -20.15
C ILE A 167 13.90 -24.88 -19.63
N TYR A 168 15.15 -24.55 -19.28
CA TYR A 168 15.52 -23.19 -18.88
C TYR A 168 15.25 -22.14 -19.94
N VAL A 169 15.32 -22.48 -21.24
CA VAL A 169 15.09 -21.50 -22.32
C VAL A 169 13.66 -20.96 -22.31
N ILE A 170 12.68 -21.75 -21.82
CA ILE A 170 11.27 -21.36 -21.73
C ILE A 170 10.96 -20.74 -20.37
N VAL A 171 11.47 -21.32 -19.27
CA VAL A 171 11.20 -20.83 -17.90
C VAL A 171 11.83 -19.47 -17.67
N ALA A 172 12.99 -19.22 -18.28
CA ALA A 172 13.74 -17.98 -18.14
C ALA A 172 12.93 -16.72 -18.52
N PRO A 173 12.41 -16.59 -19.76
CA PRO A 173 11.57 -15.45 -20.14
C PRO A 173 10.35 -15.25 -19.25
N ILE A 174 9.70 -16.36 -18.83
CA ILE A 174 8.47 -16.31 -18.03
C ILE A 174 8.76 -15.80 -16.62
N GLU A 175 9.84 -16.26 -15.98
CA GLU A 175 10.21 -15.80 -14.65
C GLU A 175 10.70 -14.34 -14.70
N PHE A 176 11.42 -13.93 -15.75
CA PHE A 176 11.76 -12.53 -15.96
C PHE A 176 10.51 -11.65 -16.09
N ALA A 177 9.53 -12.04 -16.90
CA ALA A 177 8.26 -11.31 -17.02
C ALA A 177 7.52 -11.25 -15.68
N THR A 178 7.58 -12.32 -14.89
CA THR A 178 6.97 -12.39 -13.56
C THR A 178 7.62 -11.43 -12.58
N VAL A 179 8.95 -11.45 -12.49
CA VAL A 179 9.72 -10.56 -11.59
C VAL A 179 9.58 -9.10 -12.02
N ALA A 180 9.69 -8.83 -13.31
CA ALA A 180 9.77 -7.47 -13.84
C ALA A 180 8.41 -6.76 -13.83
N ILE A 181 7.33 -7.45 -14.18
CA ILE A 181 6.03 -6.83 -14.44
C ILE A 181 4.95 -7.37 -13.50
N LEU A 182 4.83 -8.69 -13.36
CA LEU A 182 3.69 -9.27 -12.63
C LEU A 182 3.78 -9.03 -11.11
N ARG A 183 4.96 -9.07 -10.50
CA ARG A 183 5.11 -8.81 -9.06
C ARG A 183 4.63 -7.41 -8.64
N PRO A 184 5.09 -6.30 -9.24
CA PRO A 184 4.63 -4.98 -8.83
C PRO A 184 3.14 -4.76 -9.15
N VAL A 185 2.65 -5.30 -10.27
CA VAL A 185 1.24 -5.20 -10.64
C VAL A 185 0.35 -5.96 -9.64
N THR A 186 0.72 -7.19 -9.27
CA THR A 186 -0.07 -8.00 -8.33
C THR A 186 -0.06 -7.46 -6.91
N LEU A 187 1.06 -6.87 -6.44
CA LEU A 187 1.12 -6.20 -5.14
C LEU A 187 0.19 -4.96 -5.10
N THR A 188 0.19 -4.17 -6.17
CA THR A 188 -0.68 -3.00 -6.34
C THR A 188 -2.16 -3.40 -6.35
N ILE A 189 -2.52 -4.37 -7.20
CA ILE A 189 -3.90 -4.85 -7.32
C ILE A 189 -4.39 -5.42 -6.00
N ARG A 190 -3.55 -6.16 -5.26
CA ARG A 190 -3.96 -6.74 -3.97
C ARG A 190 -4.34 -5.68 -2.95
N LEU A 191 -3.56 -4.60 -2.85
CA LEU A 191 -3.86 -3.52 -1.92
C LEU A 191 -5.09 -2.72 -2.36
N MET A 192 -5.22 -2.47 -3.67
CA MET A 192 -6.34 -1.72 -4.24
C MET A 192 -7.66 -2.51 -4.13
N ALA A 193 -7.67 -3.77 -4.58
CA ALA A 193 -8.87 -4.60 -4.61
C ALA A 193 -9.44 -4.90 -3.22
N ASN A 194 -8.62 -4.90 -2.17
CA ASN A 194 -9.11 -5.04 -0.79
C ASN A 194 -9.89 -3.81 -0.29
N MET A 195 -9.76 -2.66 -0.96
CA MET A 195 -10.28 -1.36 -0.51
C MET A 195 -11.31 -0.74 -1.45
N MET A 196 -11.60 -1.43 -2.56
CA MET A 196 -12.64 -1.07 -3.53
C MET A 196 -13.98 -1.72 -3.19
#